data_AF-A0A212DAV2-F1
#
_entry.id   AF-A0A212DAV2-F1
#
_cell.length_a   1.000
_cell.length_b   1.000
_cell.length_c   1.000
_cell.angle_alpha   90.00
_cell.angle_beta   90.00
_cell.angle_gamma   90.00
#
_symmetry.space_group_name_H-M   'P 1'
#
loop_
_entity.id
_entity.type
_entity.pdbx_description
1 polymer ?
#
loop_
_entity_poly.entity_id
_entity_poly.type
_entity_poly.pdbx_seq_one_letter_code
_entity_poly.pdbx_strand_id
1 'polypeptide(L)'
;MKLNERSLAFYATCDTPADNTGFLYKKGGRHAAYHRRWFVLRGNMLFYFEDAASREPVGVIILEGCTVELVEAAEEFAFAVRFAGSRARTYVLAAESQAAMEGWLHEWYGQEIRALRSQWLSSQAQP
;
A
#
# COMPACT_ATOMS: atom_id res chain seq x y z
N MET A 1 -10.59 16.60 -1.39
CA MET A 1 -11.16 15.91 -2.58
C MET A 1 -12.05 14.78 -2.07
N LYS A 2 -13.35 14.75 -2.43
CA LYS A 2 -14.21 13.59 -2.14
C LYS A 2 -14.01 12.58 -3.25
N LEU A 3 -13.43 11.43 -2.95
CA LEU A 3 -13.26 10.34 -3.92
C LEU A 3 -14.61 9.66 -4.15
N ASN A 4 -14.94 9.35 -5.41
CA ASN A 4 -16.13 8.59 -5.75
C ASN A 4 -15.90 7.11 -5.43
N GLU A 5 -16.65 6.57 -4.47
CA GLU A 5 -16.54 5.18 -4.02
C GLU A 5 -16.73 4.17 -5.15
N ARG A 6 -17.66 4.42 -6.08
CA ARG A 6 -17.91 3.52 -7.22
C ARG A 6 -16.74 3.48 -8.18
N SER A 7 -16.11 4.63 -8.43
CA SER A 7 -14.92 4.71 -9.28
C SER A 7 -13.71 4.05 -8.63
N LEU A 8 -13.56 4.18 -7.31
CA LEU A 8 -12.50 3.52 -6.55
C LEU A 8 -12.65 2.01 -6.54
N ALA A 9 -13.86 1.50 -6.29
CA ALA A 9 -14.14 0.07 -6.34
C ALA A 9 -13.84 -0.50 -7.73
N PHE A 10 -14.29 0.19 -8.79
CA PHE A 10 -13.97 -0.19 -10.17
C PHE A 10 -12.46 -0.21 -10.43
N TYR A 11 -11.73 0.82 -10.01
CA TYR A 11 -10.27 0.88 -10.21
C TYR A 11 -9.53 -0.21 -9.43
N ALA A 12 -10.02 -0.57 -8.24
CA ALA A 12 -9.43 -1.65 -7.44
C ALA A 12 -9.52 -3.01 -8.15
N THR A 13 -10.59 -3.26 -8.90
CA THR A 13 -10.91 -4.57 -9.49
C THR A 13 -10.90 -4.60 -11.01
N CYS A 14 -10.47 -3.54 -11.70
CA CYS A 14 -10.49 -3.51 -13.16
C CYS A 14 -9.45 -4.46 -13.78
N ASP A 15 -9.62 -4.76 -15.07
CA ASP A 15 -8.82 -5.75 -15.80
C ASP A 15 -7.40 -5.28 -16.13
N THR A 16 -7.03 -4.04 -15.79
CA THR A 16 -5.64 -3.61 -15.97
C THR A 16 -4.74 -4.44 -15.04
N PRO A 17 -3.50 -4.78 -15.44
CA PRO A 17 -2.57 -5.45 -14.55
C PRO A 17 -2.33 -4.61 -13.28
N ALA A 18 -2.30 -5.27 -12.12
CA ALA A 18 -1.88 -4.66 -10.87
C ALA A 18 -0.35 -4.64 -10.79
N ASP A 19 0.22 -3.67 -10.09
CA ASP A 19 1.67 -3.58 -9.87
C ASP A 19 2.13 -4.71 -8.93
N ASN A 20 1.31 -5.04 -7.92
CA ASN A 20 1.54 -6.18 -7.05
C ASN A 20 0.22 -6.67 -6.44
N THR A 21 0.12 -7.96 -6.13
CA THR A 21 -1.01 -8.54 -5.42
C THR A 21 -0.55 -9.67 -4.51
N GLY A 22 -1.17 -9.81 -3.34
CA GLY A 22 -0.80 -10.87 -2.41
C GLY A 22 -1.48 -10.73 -1.06
N PHE A 23 -1.32 -11.74 -0.21
CA PHE A 23 -1.78 -11.65 1.16
C PHE A 23 -0.77 -10.90 2.04
N LEU A 24 -1.31 -10.06 2.91
CA LEU A 24 -0.57 -9.48 4.04
C LEU A 24 -1.44 -9.59 5.29
N TYR A 25 -0.78 -9.71 6.44
CA TYR A 25 -1.40 -9.56 7.74
C TYR A 25 -1.41 -8.09 8.12
N LYS A 26 -2.60 -7.55 8.35
CA LYS A 26 -2.80 -6.15 8.72
C LYS A 26 -3.17 -6.04 10.18
N LYS A 27 -2.40 -5.26 10.94
CA LYS A 27 -2.75 -4.94 12.34
C LYS A 27 -4.04 -4.12 12.41
N GLY A 28 -4.93 -4.49 13.31
CA GLY A 28 -6.14 -3.76 13.63
C GLY A 28 -5.84 -2.35 14.16
N GLY A 29 -6.73 -1.40 13.86
CA GLY A 29 -6.57 -0.02 14.35
C GLY A 29 -6.92 0.16 15.83
N ARG A 30 -7.92 -0.59 16.31
CA ARG A 30 -8.39 -0.57 17.71
C ARG A 30 -7.95 -1.80 18.50
N HIS A 31 -7.77 -2.93 17.82
CA HIS A 31 -7.34 -4.19 18.42
C HIS A 31 -5.94 -4.54 17.91
N ALA A 32 -5.09 -5.05 18.80
CA ALA A 32 -3.72 -5.42 18.45
C ALA A 32 -3.62 -6.67 17.54
N ALA A 33 -4.74 -7.34 17.27
CA ALA A 33 -4.81 -8.52 16.41
C ALA A 33 -4.48 -8.19 14.95
N TYR A 34 -3.86 -9.16 14.28
CA TYR A 34 -3.59 -9.11 12.85
C TYR A 34 -4.70 -9.84 12.08
N HIS A 35 -5.10 -9.28 10.95
CA HIS A 35 -6.07 -9.89 10.06
C HIS A 35 -5.43 -10.13 8.70
N ARG A 36 -5.54 -11.35 8.20
CA ARG A 36 -5.12 -11.68 6.84
C ARG A 36 -6.07 -11.02 5.85
N ARG A 37 -5.51 -10.27 4.91
CA ARG A 37 -6.26 -9.54 3.87
C ARG A 37 -5.56 -9.71 2.54
N TRP A 38 -6.35 -9.77 1.47
CA TRP A 38 -5.80 -9.75 0.11
C TRP A 38 -5.52 -8.31 -0.28
N PHE A 39 -4.30 -8.00 -0.66
CA PHE A 39 -3.86 -6.66 -1.05
C PHE A 39 -3.63 -6.57 -2.55
N VAL A 40 -3.98 -5.42 -3.12
CA VAL A 40 -3.78 -5.09 -4.52
C VAL A 40 -3.18 -3.69 -4.60
N LEU A 41 -1.97 -3.60 -5.14
CA LEU A 41 -1.28 -2.34 -5.41
C LEU A 41 -1.51 -1.90 -6.85
N ARG A 42 -2.01 -0.68 -7.03
CA ARG A 42 -2.19 -0.03 -8.33
C ARG A 42 -1.76 1.43 -8.22
N GLY A 43 -0.66 1.79 -8.86
CA GLY A 43 -0.03 3.10 -8.75
C GLY A 43 0.33 3.41 -7.30
N ASN A 44 -0.23 4.50 -6.76
CA ASN A 44 -0.08 4.91 -5.36
C ASN A 44 -1.24 4.48 -4.46
N MET A 45 -2.09 3.54 -4.89
CA MET A 45 -3.24 3.07 -4.14
C MET A 45 -3.07 1.60 -3.75
N LEU A 46 -3.05 1.34 -2.45
CA LEU A 46 -2.98 0.01 -1.88
C LEU A 46 -4.36 -0.38 -1.34
N PHE A 47 -5.09 -1.17 -2.13
CA PHE A 47 -6.40 -1.70 -1.77
C PHE A 47 -6.24 -2.96 -0.93
N TYR A 48 -7.19 -3.21 -0.04
CA TYR A 48 -7.27 -4.47 0.68
C TYR A 48 -8.71 -4.99 0.75
N PHE A 49 -8.83 -6.31 0.65
CA PHE A 49 -10.07 -7.06 0.55
C PHE A 49 -10.11 -8.13 1.64
N GLU A 50 -11.30 -8.65 1.92
CA GLU A 50 -11.46 -9.78 2.83
C GLU A 50 -10.68 -11.01 2.31
N ASP A 51 -10.82 -11.28 1.01
CA ASP A 51 -10.12 -12.34 0.28
C ASP A 51 -9.89 -11.96 -1.20
N ALA A 52 -9.28 -12.86 -1.98
CA ALA A 52 -8.96 -12.62 -3.39
C ALA A 52 -10.18 -12.69 -4.34
N ALA A 53 -11.31 -13.27 -3.90
CA ALA A 53 -12.53 -13.38 -4.71
C ALA A 53 -13.51 -12.21 -4.46
N SER A 54 -13.22 -11.39 -3.45
CA SER A 54 -14.01 -10.23 -3.05
C SER A 54 -14.10 -9.20 -4.17
N ARG A 55 -15.32 -8.71 -4.43
CA ARG A 55 -15.60 -7.73 -5.50
C ARG A 55 -15.51 -6.29 -5.05
N GLU A 56 -15.46 -6.05 -3.74
CA GLU A 56 -15.41 -4.71 -3.16
C GLU A 56 -14.28 -4.63 -2.14
N PRO A 57 -13.45 -3.57 -2.17
CA PRO A 57 -12.38 -3.40 -1.21
C PRO A 57 -12.97 -3.05 0.17
N VAL A 58 -12.37 -3.63 1.22
CA VAL A 58 -12.64 -3.24 2.61
C VAL A 58 -12.09 -1.84 2.88
N GLY A 59 -11.01 -1.47 2.20
CA GLY A 59 -10.52 -0.10 2.20
C GLY A 59 -9.33 0.12 1.27
N VAL A 60 -8.87 1.36 1.26
CA VAL A 60 -7.73 1.82 0.46
C VAL A 60 -6.78 2.61 1.35
N ILE A 61 -5.49 2.43 1.12
CA ILE A 61 -4.41 3.26 1.66
C ILE A 61 -3.80 4.01 0.48
N ILE A 62 -3.84 5.34 0.52
CA ILE A 62 -3.17 6.18 -0.48
C ILE A 62 -1.74 6.37 0.01
N LEU A 63 -0.77 5.92 -0.78
CA LEU A 63 0.64 5.82 -0.40
C LEU A 63 1.42 7.12 -0.64
N GLU A 64 0.77 8.14 -1.19
CA GLU A 64 1.40 9.42 -1.45
C GLU A 64 1.88 10.09 -0.15
N GLY A 65 3.16 10.45 -0.12
CA GLY A 65 3.79 11.11 1.04
C GLY A 65 3.90 10.24 2.29
N CYS A 66 3.79 8.92 2.15
CA CYS A 66 4.06 8.00 3.25
C CYS A 66 5.57 7.84 3.46
N THR A 67 5.95 7.28 4.60
CA THR A 67 7.24 6.59 4.77
C THR A 67 6.98 5.12 5.09
N VAL A 68 7.86 4.25 4.58
CA VAL A 68 7.83 2.82 4.88
C VAL A 68 9.08 2.43 5.66
N GLU A 69 8.88 1.78 6.79
CA GLU A 69 9.94 1.40 7.72
C GLU A 69 9.75 -0.05 8.16
N LEU A 70 10.84 -0.81 8.26
CA LEU A 70 10.81 -2.10 8.96
C LEU A 70 10.55 -1.85 10.44
N VAL A 71 9.74 -2.70 11.06
CA VAL A 71 9.39 -2.58 12.48
C VAL A 71 9.47 -3.91 13.18
N GLU A 72 9.94 -3.89 14.43
CA GLU A 72 9.75 -5.01 15.34
C GLU A 72 8.27 -5.08 15.73
N ALA A 73 7.65 -6.22 15.46
CA ALA A 73 6.25 -6.46 15.75
C ALA A 73 6.03 -7.91 16.18
N ALA A 74 4.77 -8.26 16.49
CA ALA A 74 4.41 -9.62 16.86
C ALA A 74 4.53 -10.61 15.70
N GLU A 75 4.29 -10.14 14.47
CA GLU A 75 4.48 -10.93 13.24
C GLU A 75 5.89 -10.68 12.69
N GLU A 76 6.52 -11.73 12.17
CA GLU A 76 7.77 -11.63 11.42
C GLU A 76 7.55 -10.91 10.08
N PHE A 77 8.62 -10.37 9.50
CA PHE A 77 8.58 -9.66 8.20
C PHE A 77 7.60 -8.47 8.20
N ALA A 78 7.53 -7.76 9.33
CA ALA A 78 6.63 -6.63 9.53
C ALA A 78 7.26 -5.29 9.10
N PHE A 79 6.42 -4.44 8.53
CA PHE A 79 6.75 -3.08 8.15
C PHE A 79 5.59 -2.13 8.45
N ALA A 80 5.91 -0.86 8.67
CA ALA A 80 4.95 0.19 8.97
C ALA A 80 4.90 1.20 7.83
N VAL A 81 3.67 1.54 7.42
CA VAL A 81 3.36 2.66 6.55
C VAL A 81 2.93 3.82 7.44
N ARG A 82 3.73 4.88 7.46
CA ARG A 82 3.51 6.08 8.27
C ARG A 82 3.22 7.27 7.36
N PHE A 83 2.50 8.24 7.91
CA PHE A 83 2.17 9.48 7.23
C PHE A 83 2.54 10.65 8.13
N ALA A 84 2.93 11.77 7.53
CA ALA A 84 3.21 12.98 8.29
C ALA A 84 1.96 13.50 9.02
N GLY A 85 2.12 13.93 10.27
CA GLY A 85 1.07 14.52 11.09
C GLY A 85 0.80 13.76 12.39
N SER A 86 0.61 14.49 13.48
CA SER A 86 0.52 13.95 14.85
C SER A 86 -0.67 13.00 15.11
N ARG A 87 -1.66 12.96 14.22
CA ARG A 87 -2.84 12.07 14.30
C ARG A 87 -2.97 11.17 13.08
N ALA A 88 -1.96 11.13 12.22
CA ALA A 88 -2.02 10.32 11.03
C ALA A 88 -1.97 8.83 11.40
N ARG A 89 -2.81 8.04 10.72
CA ARG A 89 -2.90 6.61 11.01
C ARG A 89 -1.64 5.90 10.52
N THR A 90 -0.99 5.14 11.41
CA THR A 90 0.05 4.18 11.01
C THR A 90 -0.60 2.84 10.66
N TYR A 91 -0.17 2.23 9.56
CA TYR A 91 -0.57 0.87 9.19
C TYR A 91 0.62 -0.06 9.39
N VAL A 92 0.48 -1.05 10.27
CA VAL A 92 1.47 -2.12 10.41
C VAL A 92 0.99 -3.32 9.62
N LEU A 93 1.82 -3.76 8.68
CA LEU A 93 1.59 -4.88 7.78
C LEU A 93 2.70 -5.91 7.99
N ALA A 94 2.40 -7.18 7.74
CA ALA A 94 3.39 -8.25 7.78
C ALA A 94 3.16 -9.21 6.62
N ALA A 95 4.25 -9.63 5.97
CA ALA A 95 4.20 -10.57 4.86
C ALA A 95 4.36 -12.02 5.36
N GLU A 96 3.95 -12.98 4.53
CA GLU A 96 4.07 -14.41 4.85
C GLU A 96 5.51 -14.94 4.76
N SER A 97 6.42 -14.16 4.16
CA SER A 97 7.84 -14.49 4.06
C SER A 97 8.69 -13.24 3.81
N GLN A 98 10.00 -13.36 4.02
CA GLN A 98 10.97 -12.33 3.65
C GLN A 98 10.89 -11.96 2.17
N ALA A 99 10.85 -12.95 1.26
CA ALA A 99 10.77 -12.69 -0.18
C ALA A 99 9.49 -11.93 -0.57
N ALA A 100 8.37 -12.25 0.07
CA ALA A 100 7.12 -11.51 -0.12
C ALA A 100 7.25 -10.06 0.37
N MET A 101 7.80 -9.85 1.57
CA MET A 101 8.07 -8.50 2.11
C MET A 101 8.96 -7.69 1.16
N GLU A 102 10.07 -8.27 0.69
CA GLU A 102 10.98 -7.63 -0.25
C GLU A 102 10.28 -7.27 -1.57
N GLY A 103 9.42 -8.15 -2.10
CA GLY A 103 8.62 -7.84 -3.29
C GLY A 103 7.65 -6.67 -3.10
N TRP A 104 6.98 -6.61 -1.94
CA TRP A 104 6.11 -5.48 -1.59
C TRP A 104 6.89 -4.16 -1.47
N LEU A 105 8.04 -4.19 -0.79
CA LEU A 105 8.90 -3.02 -0.62
C LEU A 105 9.52 -2.58 -1.95
N HIS A 106 10.00 -3.52 -2.77
CA HIS A 106 10.61 -3.23 -4.06
C HIS A 106 9.64 -2.48 -4.98
N GLU A 107 8.39 -2.95 -5.10
CA GLU A 107 7.41 -2.27 -5.94
C GLU A 107 7.02 -0.90 -5.40
N TRP A 108 6.94 -0.76 -4.07
CA TRP A 108 6.66 0.53 -3.43
C TRP A 108 7.79 1.55 -3.63
N TYR A 109 9.02 1.20 -3.27
CA TYR A 109 10.19 2.09 -3.41
C TYR A 109 10.52 2.35 -4.87
N GLY A 110 10.26 1.39 -5.76
CA GLY A 110 10.35 1.58 -7.20
C GLY A 110 9.45 2.70 -7.72
N GLN A 111 8.31 2.96 -7.07
CA GLN A 111 7.43 4.10 -7.39
C GLN A 111 7.96 5.43 -6.86
N GLU A 112 8.52 5.49 -5.65
CA GLU A 112 9.16 6.70 -5.12
C GLU A 112 10.36 7.13 -5.97
N ILE A 113 11.22 6.18 -6.35
CA ILE A 113 12.36 6.47 -7.24
C ILE A 113 11.87 6.91 -8.62
N ARG A 114 10.82 6.29 -9.16
CA ARG A 114 10.18 6.72 -10.42
C ARG A 114 9.60 8.13 -10.32
N ALA A 115 8.94 8.47 -9.21
CA ALA A 115 8.36 9.79 -8.97
C ALA A 115 9.44 10.87 -8.82
N LEU A 116 10.48 10.62 -8.01
CA LEU A 116 11.63 11.51 -7.85
C LEU A 116 12.38 11.71 -9.19
N ARG A 117 12.56 10.63 -9.96
CA ARG A 117 13.15 10.71 -11.30
C ARG A 117 12.27 11.51 -12.26
N SER A 118 10.95 11.36 -12.20
CA SER A 118 10.01 12.11 -13.04
C SER A 118 9.98 13.60 -12.70
N GLN A 119 10.01 13.95 -11.42
CA GLN A 119 10.13 15.33 -10.95
C GLN A 119 11.47 15.95 -11.34
N TRP A 120 12.56 15.21 -11.16
CA TRP A 120 13.89 15.65 -11.58
C TRP A 120 13.97 15.90 -13.09
N LEU A 121 13.50 14.95 -13.91
CA LEU A 121 13.46 15.12 -15.37
C LEU A 121 12.57 16.30 -15.81
N SER A 122 11.44 16.51 -15.13
CA SER A 122 10.56 17.65 -15.40
C SER A 122 11.19 18.99 -15.01
N SER A 123 12.01 19.02 -13.95
CA SER A 123 12.75 20.21 -13.53
C SER A 123 13.89 20.61 -14.49
N GLN A 124 14.41 19.65 -15.26
CA GLN A 124 15.44 19.87 -16.27
C GLN A 124 14.87 20.24 -17.65
N ALA A 125 13.55 20.08 -17.84
CA ALA A 125 12.86 20.31 -19.10
C ALA A 125 12.18 21.70 -19.19
N GLN A 126 12.27 22.53 -18.14
CA GLN A 126 11.83 23.93 -18.19
C GLN A 126 12.99 24.82 -18.67
N PRO A 127 12.84 25.56 -19.78
CA PRO A 127 13.85 26.51 -20.25
C PRO A 127 13.97 27.75 -19.37
#